data_AF-A0A1H6TKL2-F1
#
_entry.id   AF-A0A1H6TKL2-F1
#
_cell.length_a   1.000
_cell.length_b   1.000
_cell.length_c   1.000
_cell.angle_alpha   90.00
_cell.angle_beta   90.00
_cell.angle_gamma   90.00
#
_symmetry.space_group_name_H-M   'P 1'
#
loop_
_entity.id
_entity.type
_entity.pdbx_description
1 polymer ?
#
loop_
_entity_poly.entity_id
_entity_poly.type
_entity_poly.pdbx_seq_one_letter_code
_entity_poly.pdbx_strand_id
1 'polypeptide(L)' 'MHLTVKQQVKHLSKEDYKTIKELCHIAKNLANEAIYNVRQYYFSEGEFLKYEKNYTLLKNSPNYKALNSNMAQQIL' A
#
# COMPACT_ATOMS: atom_id res chain seq x y z
N MET A 1 -20.38 19.26 -7.31
CA MET A 1 -19.19 19.09 -8.18
C MET A 1 -18.08 18.50 -7.32
N HIS A 2 -17.52 17.34 -7.68
CA HIS A 2 -16.39 16.76 -6.93
C HIS A 2 -15.10 17.46 -7.33
N LEU A 3 -14.29 17.82 -6.33
CA LEU A 3 -12.95 18.37 -6.56
C LEU A 3 -12.03 17.28 -7.10
N THR A 4 -11.14 17.65 -8.01
CA THR A 4 -10.03 16.76 -8.40
C THR A 4 -9.09 16.54 -7.21
N VAL A 5 -8.38 15.41 -7.17
CA VAL A 5 -7.38 15.13 -6.12
C VAL A 5 -6.39 16.29 -5.97
N LYS A 6 -5.94 16.86 -7.09
CA LYS A 6 -5.05 18.03 -7.10
C LYS A 6 -5.66 19.26 -6.44
N GLN A 7 -6.98 19.48 -6.57
CA GLN A 7 -7.68 20.58 -5.90
C GLN A 7 -7.87 20.28 -4.41
N GLN A 8 -8.22 19.05 -4.04
CA GLN A 8 -8.38 18.67 -2.63
C GLN A 8 -7.08 18.87 -1.84
N VAL A 9 -5.94 18.50 -2.42
CA VAL A 9 -4.62 18.64 -1.79
C VAL A 9 -4.23 20.10 -1.56
N LYS A 10 -4.71 21.06 -2.37
CA LYS A 10 -4.40 22.49 -2.20
C LYS A 10 -5.02 23.10 -0.95
N HIS A 11 -6.06 22.48 -0.40
CA HIS A 11 -6.76 22.97 0.80
C HIS A 11 -6.21 22.37 2.10
N LEU A 12 -5.18 21.53 2.02
CA LEU A 12 -4.55 20.92 3.19
C LEU A 12 -3.65 21.90 3.92
N SER A 13 -3.56 21.72 5.24
CA SER A 13 -2.47 22.31 6.02
C SER A 13 -1.12 21.71 5.58
N LYS A 14 -0.01 22.35 5.97
CA LYS A 14 1.34 21.86 5.67
C LYS A 14 1.58 20.50 6.34
N GLU A 15 1.06 20.33 7.54
CA GLU A 15 1.16 19.13 8.36
C GLU A 15 0.37 17.97 7.74
N ASP A 16 -0.86 18.23 7.28
CA ASP A 16 -1.69 17.22 6.61
C ASP A 16 -1.08 16.80 5.27
N TYR A 17 -0.55 17.75 4.50
CA TYR A 17 0.15 17.45 3.25
C TYR A 17 1.36 16.53 3.51
N LYS A 18 2.14 16.82 4.55
CA LYS A 18 3.30 16.00 4.93
C LYS A 18 2.87 14.59 5.34
N THR A 19 1.81 14.48 6.14
CA THR A 19 1.24 13.20 6.58
C THR A 19 0.80 12.35 5.38
N ILE A 20 0.04 12.93 4.44
CA ILE A 20 -0.40 12.23 3.23
C ILE A 20 0.79 11.79 2.38
N LYS A 21 1.81 12.65 2.24
CA LYS A 21 3.03 12.29 1.50
C LYS A 21 3.73 11.08 2.11
N GLU A 22 3.84 11.03 3.44
CA GLU A 22 4.42 9.88 4.17
C GLU A 22 3.57 8.62 3.96
N LEU A 23 2.24 8.72 4.08
CA LEU A 23 1.33 7.61 3.79
C LEU A 23 1.46 7.08 2.36
N CYS A 24 1.63 7.96 1.37
CA CYS A 24 1.89 7.55 -0.02
C CYS A 24 3.21 6.77 -0.16
N HIS A 25 4.26 7.18 0.55
CA HIS A 25 5.53 6.45 0.55
C HIS A 25 5.39 5.06 1.17
N ILE A 26 4.67 4.94 2.27
CA ILE A 26 4.39 3.66 2.94
C ILE A 26 3.54 2.77 2.02
N ALA A 27 2.50 3.31 1.38
CA ALA A 27 1.67 2.60 0.42
C ALA A 27 2.48 2.03 -0.75
N LYS A 28 3.37 2.84 -1.33
CA LYS A 28 4.30 2.40 -2.38
C LYS A 28 5.22 1.27 -1.89
N ASN A 29 5.69 1.32 -0.65
CA ASN A 29 6.52 0.26 -0.08
C ASN A 29 5.74 -1.03 0.13
N LEU A 30 4.50 -0.97 0.63
CA LEU A 30 3.63 -2.14 0.79
C LEU A 30 3.35 -2.82 -0.57
N ALA A 31 3.05 -2.04 -1.61
CA ALA A 31 2.87 -2.57 -2.95
C ALA A 31 4.14 -3.28 -3.47
N ASN A 32 5.31 -2.69 -3.22
CA ASN A 32 6.59 -3.31 -3.58
C ASN A 32 6.84 -4.62 -2.84
N GLU A 33 6.52 -4.70 -1.54
CA GLU A 33 6.60 -5.94 -0.76
C GLU A 33 5.68 -7.02 -1.35
N ALA A 34 4.45 -6.66 -1.71
CA ALA A 34 3.48 -7.58 -2.31
C ALA A 34 3.95 -8.13 -3.66
N ILE A 35 4.42 -7.25 -4.55
CA ILE A 35 4.97 -7.62 -5.86
C ILE A 35 6.21 -8.51 -5.68
N TYR A 36 7.07 -8.18 -4.71
CA TYR A 36 8.24 -8.98 -4.42
C TYR A 36 7.87 -10.41 -3.99
N ASN A 37 6.91 -10.56 -3.08
CA ASN A 37 6.43 -11.89 -2.64
C ASN A 37 5.86 -12.70 -3.80
N VAL A 38 5.05 -12.07 -4.67
CA VAL A 38 4.51 -12.72 -5.88
C VAL A 38 5.63 -13.21 -6.78
N ARG A 39 6.64 -12.37 -7.04
CA ARG A 39 7.80 -12.73 -7.86
C ARG A 39 8.59 -13.89 -7.26
N GLN A 40 8.87 -13.85 -5.95
CA GLN A 40 9.63 -14.92 -5.29
C GLN A 40 8.88 -16.25 -5.35
N TYR A 41 7.57 -16.22 -5.08
CA TYR A 41 6.72 -17.41 -5.14
C TYR A 41 6.64 -17.98 -6.57
N TYR A 42 6.57 -17.12 -7.59
CA TYR A 42 6.59 -17.58 -8.97
C TYR A 42 7.91 -18.27 -9.33
N PHE A 43 9.05 -17.76 -8.84
CA PHE A 43 10.34 -18.40 -9.09
C PHE A 43 10.53 -19.72 -8.33
N SER A 44 9.91 -19.89 -7.15
CA SER A 44 10.02 -21.14 -6.39
C SER A 44 9.00 -22.20 -6.84
N GLU A 45 7.75 -21.81 -7.05
CA GLU A 45 6.64 -22.75 -7.31
C GLU A 45 6.18 -22.78 -8.78
N GLY A 46 6.56 -21.79 -9.59
CA GLY A 46 6.06 -21.64 -10.97
C GLY A 46 4.62 -21.13 -11.07
N GLU A 47 4.00 -20.73 -9.96
CA GLU A 47 2.61 -20.28 -9.88
C GLU A 47 2.46 -18.84 -9.39
N PHE A 48 1.30 -18.23 -9.62
CA PHE A 48 0.98 -16.91 -9.09
C PHE A 48 0.58 -16.97 -7.61
N LEU A 49 1.17 -16.12 -6.77
CA LEU A 49 0.78 -16.00 -5.36
C LEU A 49 -0.54 -15.24 -5.23
N LYS A 50 -1.59 -15.96 -4.81
CA LYS A 50 -2.92 -15.37 -4.56
C LYS A 50 -2.91 -14.37 -3.41
N TYR A 51 -3.84 -13.42 -3.47
CA TYR A 51 -4.03 -12.36 -2.50
C TYR A 51 -4.11 -12.88 -1.06
N GLU A 52 -4.91 -13.90 -0.77
CA GLU A 52 -5.15 -14.35 0.61
C GLU A 52 -3.88 -14.85 1.30
N LYS A 53 -3.01 -15.52 0.52
CA LYS A 53 -1.69 -15.96 0.97
C LYS A 53 -0.76 -14.77 1.15
N ASN A 54 -0.71 -13.85 0.18
CA ASN A 54 0.17 -12.68 0.25
C ASN A 54 -0.21 -11.74 1.41
N TYR A 55 -1.50 -11.49 1.58
CA TYR A 55 -2.08 -10.77 2.72
C TYR A 55 -1.67 -11.41 4.05
N THR A 56 -1.73 -12.73 4.17
CA THR A 56 -1.34 -13.41 5.42
C THR A 56 0.13 -13.20 5.76
N LEU A 57 1.01 -13.11 4.76
CA LEU A 57 2.43 -12.79 4.93
C LEU A 57 2.63 -11.31 5.34
N LEU A 58 1.88 -10.40 4.72
CA LEU A 58 2.09 -8.96 4.86
C LEU A 58 1.28 -8.28 5.96
N LYS A 59 0.22 -8.91 6.51
CA LYS A 59 -0.62 -8.31 7.57
C LYS A 59 0.16 -7.85 8.81
N ASN A 60 1.34 -8.43 9.03
CA ASN A 60 2.23 -8.11 10.13
C ASN A 60 3.42 -7.22 9.73
N SER A 61 3.55 -6.87 8.44
CA SER A 61 4.65 -6.02 7.97
C SER A 61 4.54 -4.60 8.55
N PRO A 62 5.67 -3.91 8.76
CA PRO A 62 5.66 -2.53 9.24
C PRO A 62 4.87 -1.61 8.31
N ASN A 63 4.98 -1.80 6.99
CA ASN A 63 4.28 -0.98 6.01
C ASN A 63 2.76 -1.21 6.06
N TYR A 64 2.32 -2.46 6.24
CA TYR A 64 0.90 -2.76 6.40
C TYR A 64 0.33 -2.13 7.68
N LYS A 65 1.03 -2.30 8.82
CA LYS A 65 0.58 -1.78 10.12
C LYS A 65 0.58 -0.26 10.23
N ALA A 66 1.43 0.41 9.45
CA ALA A 66 1.49 1.87 9.42
C ALA A 66 0.34 2.52 8.62
N LEU A 67 -0.39 1.74 7.82
CA LEU A 67 -1.56 2.18 7.08
C LEU A 67 -2.85 1.75 7.79
N ASN A 68 -3.95 2.44 7.52
CA ASN A 68 -5.26 1.94 7.92
C ASN A 68 -5.55 0.61 7.21
N SER A 69 -6.09 -0.38 7.93
CA SER A 69 -6.33 -1.73 7.42
C SER A 69 -7.11 -1.78 6.10
N ASN A 70 -8.12 -0.93 5.91
CA ASN A 70 -8.88 -0.89 4.66
C ASN A 70 -8.00 -0.43 3.48
N MET A 71 -7.22 0.64 3.70
CA MET A 71 -6.30 1.14 2.67
C MET A 71 -5.19 0.14 2.35
N ALA A 72 -4.62 -0.50 3.38
CA ALA A 72 -3.60 -1.52 3.20
C ALA A 72 -4.13 -2.71 2.39
N GLN A 73 -5.37 -3.16 2.65
CA GLN A 73 -6.01 -4.23 1.89
C GLN A 73 -6.28 -3.86 0.43
N GLN A 74 -6.65 -2.60 0.13
CA GLN A 74 -6.85 -2.17 -1.26
C GLN A 74 -5.55 -2.05 -2.07
N ILE A 75 -4.41 -1.88 -1.39
CA ILE A 75 -3.09 -1.82 -2.03
C ILE A 75 -2.58 -3.22 -2.41
N LEU A 76 -2.98 -4.25 -1.65
CA LEU A 76 -2.58 -5.64 -1.83
C LEU A 76 -3.43 -6.38 -2.86
#